data_AF-A0A7Y2U7H4-F1
#
_entry.id   AF-A0A7Y2U7H4-F1
#
_cell.length_a   1.000
_cell.length_b   1.000
_cell.length_c   1.000
_cell.angle_alpha   90.00
_cell.angle_beta   90.00
_cell.angle_gamma   90.00
#
_symmetry.space_group_name_H-M   'P 1'
#
loop_
_entity.id
_entity.type
_entity.pdbx_description
1 polymer ?
#
loop_
_entity_poly.entity_id
_entity_poly.type
_entity_poly.pdbx_seq_one_letter_code
_entity_poly.pdbx_strand_id
1 'polypeptide(L)'
;SYIRVEADESTYDLHILLRFGLERRMLNNEIAVTDIPAAWNEQFEKFFGMTPPDDTNGCLQDIHWSMGGLGYFSTYTLGNFNAAQLYHKAMQDDTVASAAASADYLPLLDWMRKNIHAKGSILFPQDLMKSATGETTNPQYHLEHLQRRFL
;
A
#
# COMPACT_ATOMS: atom_id res chain seq x y z
N SER A 1 13.57 1.40 -8.45
CA SER A 1 13.94 0.09 -9.04
C SER A 1 12.93 -0.28 -10.12
N TYR A 2 13.23 -1.20 -11.04
CA TYR A 2 12.21 -1.80 -11.93
C TYR A 2 11.30 -2.79 -11.19
N ILE A 3 11.85 -3.41 -10.14
CA ILE A 3 11.25 -4.53 -9.43
C ILE A 3 10.51 -4.05 -8.20
N ARG A 4 9.20 -4.32 -8.14
CA ARG A 4 8.31 -3.90 -7.03
C ARG A 4 8.76 -4.45 -5.68
N VAL A 5 9.20 -5.70 -5.62
CA VAL A 5 9.65 -6.33 -4.35
C VAL A 5 10.95 -5.73 -3.81
N GLU A 6 11.66 -4.94 -4.62
CA GLU A 6 12.87 -4.22 -4.26
C GLU A 6 12.64 -2.71 -4.12
N ALA A 7 11.40 -2.24 -4.31
CA ALA A 7 11.07 -0.83 -4.23
C ALA A 7 11.14 -0.33 -2.79
N ASP A 8 11.63 0.91 -2.63
CA ASP A 8 11.65 1.58 -1.34
C ASP A 8 10.26 2.14 -0.97
N GLU A 9 10.11 2.59 0.27
CA GLU A 9 8.84 3.07 0.82
C GLU A 9 8.22 4.23 0.03
N SER A 10 9.04 5.09 -0.59
CA SER A 10 8.56 6.26 -1.33
C SER A 10 8.10 5.94 -2.76
N THR A 11 8.60 4.83 -3.34
CA THR A 11 8.30 4.44 -4.73
C THR A 11 7.38 3.22 -4.83
N TYR A 12 7.24 2.43 -3.76
CA TYR A 12 6.48 1.19 -3.74
C TYR A 12 5.02 1.36 -4.20
N ASP A 13 4.32 2.39 -3.71
CA ASP A 13 2.91 2.60 -4.04
C ASP A 13 2.68 3.01 -5.51
N LEU A 14 3.70 3.56 -6.19
CA LEU A 14 3.63 3.82 -7.62
C LEU A 14 3.62 2.50 -8.43
N HIS A 15 4.35 1.48 -7.97
CA HIS A 15 4.32 0.16 -8.60
C HIS A 15 2.93 -0.48 -8.49
N ILE A 16 2.26 -0.28 -7.35
CA ILE A 16 0.89 -0.75 -7.12
C ILE A 16 -0.10 0.03 -7.99
N LEU A 17 0.02 1.36 -8.05
CA LEU A 17 -0.85 2.22 -8.85
C LEU A 17 -0.80 1.84 -10.33
N LEU A 18 0.38 1.53 -10.87
CA LEU A 18 0.55 1.05 -12.24
C LEU A 18 -0.27 -0.21 -12.49
N ARG A 19 -0.14 -1.22 -11.62
CA ARG A 19 -0.86 -2.50 -11.75
C ARG A 19 -2.36 -2.31 -11.62
N PHE A 20 -2.80 -1.56 -10.63
CA PHE A 20 -4.21 -1.22 -10.43
C PHE A 20 -4.82 -0.52 -11.65
N GLY A 21 -4.09 0.42 -12.26
CA GLY A 21 -4.50 1.09 -13.48
C GLY A 21 -4.68 0.13 -14.67
N LEU A 22 -3.71 -0.76 -14.88
CA LEU A 22 -3.79 -1.78 -15.94
C LEU A 22 -4.91 -2.80 -15.68
N GLU A 23 -5.08 -3.26 -14.45
CA GLU A 23 -6.16 -4.18 -14.08
C GLU A 23 -7.54 -3.59 -14.37
N ARG A 24 -7.76 -2.32 -14.03
CA ARG A 24 -9.02 -1.63 -14.34
C ARG A 24 -9.27 -1.56 -15.85
N ARG A 25 -8.26 -1.20 -16.63
CA ARG A 25 -8.37 -1.14 -18.10
C ARG A 25 -8.66 -2.52 -18.68
N MET A 26 -8.01 -3.57 -18.19
CA MET A 26 -8.26 -4.95 -18.63
C MET A 26 -9.70 -5.37 -18.31
N LEU A 27 -10.16 -5.18 -17.07
CA LEU A 27 -11.51 -5.57 -16.63
C LEU A 27 -12.62 -4.79 -17.33
N ASN A 28 -12.34 -3.55 -17.74
CA ASN A 28 -13.27 -2.71 -18.49
C ASN A 28 -13.21 -2.94 -20.03
N ASN A 29 -12.38 -3.87 -20.51
CA ASN A 29 -12.11 -4.09 -21.94
C ASN A 29 -11.59 -2.84 -22.69
N GLU A 30 -10.83 -1.99 -22.00
CA GLU A 30 -10.22 -0.77 -22.53
C GLU A 30 -8.80 -1.02 -23.11
N ILE A 31 -8.24 -2.22 -22.91
CA ILE A 31 -6.94 -2.64 -23.43
C ILE A 31 -6.95 -4.14 -23.73
N ALA A 32 -6.33 -4.55 -24.84
CA ALA A 32 -6.10 -5.95 -25.13
C ALA A 32 -4.89 -6.48 -24.34
N VAL A 33 -4.92 -7.76 -23.95
CA VAL A 33 -3.80 -8.38 -23.19
C VAL A 33 -2.47 -8.27 -23.95
N THR A 34 -2.50 -8.34 -25.28
CA THR A 34 -1.33 -8.19 -26.16
C THR A 34 -0.65 -6.82 -26.06
N ASP A 35 -1.38 -5.80 -25.61
CA ASP A 35 -0.88 -4.42 -25.53
C ASP A 35 -0.33 -4.08 -24.13
N ILE A 36 -0.45 -5.00 -23.17
CA ILE A 36 0.02 -4.81 -21.79
C ILE A 36 1.51 -4.49 -21.70
N PRO A 37 2.43 -5.15 -22.41
CA PRO A 37 3.85 -4.81 -22.35
C PRO A 37 4.14 -3.34 -22.72
N ALA A 38 3.51 -2.84 -23.80
CA ALA A 38 3.69 -1.46 -24.24
C ALA A 38 3.08 -0.46 -23.24
N ALA A 39 1.85 -0.72 -22.79
CA ALA A 39 1.16 0.14 -21.82
C ALA A 39 1.86 0.16 -20.45
N TRP A 40 2.47 -0.96 -20.04
CA TRP A 40 3.30 -1.04 -18.85
C TRP A 40 4.49 -0.09 -18.97
N ASN A 41 5.25 -0.19 -20.06
CA ASN A 41 6.46 0.61 -20.28
C ASN A 41 6.14 2.12 -20.33
N GLU A 42 5.08 2.52 -21.03
CA GLU A 42 4.62 3.91 -21.06
C GLU A 42 4.28 4.43 -19.65
N GLN A 43 3.52 3.64 -18.89
CA GLN A 43 3.09 4.04 -17.55
C GLN A 43 4.25 4.06 -16.54
N PHE A 44 5.21 3.14 -16.72
CA PHE A 44 6.42 3.05 -15.90
C PHE A 44 7.31 4.27 -16.14
N GLU A 45 7.57 4.65 -17.39
CA GLU A 45 8.31 5.88 -17.73
C GLU A 45 7.64 7.11 -17.12
N LYS A 46 6.31 7.22 -17.22
CA LYS A 46 5.55 8.35 -16.64
C LYS A 46 5.67 8.47 -15.12
N PHE A 47 5.75 7.34 -14.40
CA PHE A 47 5.81 7.34 -12.93
C PHE A 47 7.24 7.40 -12.39
N PHE A 48 8.19 6.78 -13.09
CA PHE A 48 9.54 6.56 -12.57
C PHE A 48 10.65 7.25 -13.39
N GLY A 49 10.34 7.82 -14.55
CA GLY A 49 11.31 8.44 -15.45
C GLY A 49 12.33 7.48 -16.06
N MET A 50 11.96 6.20 -16.16
CA MET A 50 12.78 5.14 -16.76
C MET A 50 11.88 4.06 -17.35
N THR A 51 12.39 3.28 -18.31
CA THR A 51 11.68 2.19 -18.95
C THR A 51 12.36 0.84 -18.62
N PRO A 52 11.60 -0.22 -18.25
CA PRO A 52 12.18 -1.55 -18.04
C PRO A 52 12.92 -2.07 -19.30
N PRO A 53 14.06 -2.75 -19.15
CA PRO A 53 14.85 -3.22 -20.30
C PRO A 53 14.22 -4.40 -21.05
N ASP A 54 13.35 -5.17 -20.39
CA ASP A 54 12.66 -6.34 -20.93
C ASP A 54 11.39 -6.62 -20.12
N ASP A 55 10.55 -7.53 -20.61
CA ASP A 55 9.29 -7.88 -19.97
C ASP A 55 9.48 -8.62 -18.64
N THR A 56 10.62 -9.28 -18.43
CA THR A 56 10.98 -9.93 -17.16
C THR A 56 11.15 -8.91 -16.04
N ASN A 57 11.75 -7.75 -16.35
CA ASN A 57 11.82 -6.58 -15.46
C ASN A 57 10.57 -5.69 -15.56
N GLY A 58 9.71 -5.93 -16.54
CA GLY A 58 8.46 -5.23 -16.81
C GLY A 58 7.23 -5.98 -16.30
N CYS A 59 6.27 -6.21 -17.18
CA CYS A 59 4.95 -6.76 -16.83
C CYS A 59 4.96 -8.22 -16.37
N LEU A 60 6.04 -8.98 -16.60
CA LEU A 60 6.17 -10.39 -16.18
C LEU A 60 6.87 -10.56 -14.82
N GLN A 61 7.22 -9.47 -14.13
CA GLN A 61 7.97 -9.54 -12.87
C GLN A 61 7.20 -10.17 -11.70
N ASP A 62 5.87 -10.25 -11.79
CA ASP A 62 4.98 -10.72 -10.71
C ASP A 62 4.10 -11.89 -11.17
N ILE A 63 3.87 -12.85 -10.28
CA ILE A 63 3.05 -14.05 -10.56
C ILE A 63 1.53 -13.80 -10.42
N HIS A 64 1.11 -12.65 -9.89
CA HIS A 64 -0.28 -12.42 -9.49
C HIS A 64 -1.28 -12.62 -10.63
N TRP A 65 -1.00 -12.08 -11.81
CA TRP A 65 -1.90 -12.22 -12.96
C TRP A 65 -1.96 -13.66 -13.49
N SER A 66 -0.84 -14.39 -13.50
CA SER A 66 -0.85 -15.81 -13.92
C SER A 66 -1.57 -16.72 -12.92
N MET A 67 -1.66 -16.30 -11.66
CA MET A 67 -2.46 -16.96 -10.62
C MET A 67 -3.92 -16.47 -10.56
N GLY A 68 -4.35 -15.57 -11.44
CA GLY A 68 -5.71 -15.02 -11.45
C GLY A 68 -5.99 -13.97 -10.37
N GLY A 69 -4.96 -13.43 -9.71
CA GLY A 69 -5.04 -12.42 -8.65
C GLY A 69 -5.35 -11.00 -9.14
N LEU A 70 -6.35 -10.84 -10.02
CA LEU A 70 -6.83 -9.53 -10.45
C LEU A 70 -7.58 -8.83 -9.30
N GLY A 71 -7.28 -7.54 -9.08
CA GLY A 71 -7.84 -6.77 -7.96
C GLY A 71 -7.09 -6.98 -6.64
N TYR A 72 -6.01 -7.77 -6.62
CA TYR A 72 -5.25 -8.07 -5.41
C TYR A 72 -4.26 -6.95 -5.05
N PHE A 73 -3.59 -6.34 -6.03
CA PHE A 73 -2.46 -5.43 -5.75
C PHE A 73 -2.82 -4.22 -4.90
N SER A 74 -4.03 -3.68 -5.04
CA SER A 74 -4.50 -2.52 -4.27
C SER A 74 -4.44 -2.75 -2.76
N THR A 75 -4.50 -4.01 -2.31
CA THR A 75 -4.42 -4.37 -0.89
C THR A 75 -3.07 -4.04 -0.26
N TYR A 76 -1.97 -4.04 -1.02
CA TYR A 76 -0.65 -3.67 -0.48
C TYR A 76 -0.60 -2.19 -0.09
N THR A 77 -1.05 -1.29 -0.98
CA THR A 77 -1.10 0.15 -0.71
C THR A 77 -2.13 0.49 0.38
N LEU A 78 -3.26 -0.22 0.43
CA LEU A 78 -4.19 -0.10 1.56
C LEU A 78 -3.52 -0.46 2.89
N GLY A 79 -2.60 -1.43 2.90
CA GLY A 79 -1.75 -1.73 4.05
C GLY A 79 -0.91 -0.54 4.50
N ASN A 80 -0.22 0.13 3.58
CA ASN A 80 0.59 1.33 3.86
C ASN A 80 -0.27 2.48 4.43
N PHE A 81 -1.44 2.72 3.84
CA PHE A 81 -2.36 3.76 4.29
C PHE A 81 -2.87 3.48 5.70
N ASN A 82 -3.35 2.26 5.94
CA ASN A 82 -3.87 1.87 7.25
C ASN A 82 -2.76 1.85 8.31
N ALA A 83 -1.54 1.41 7.98
CA ALA A 83 -0.41 1.42 8.90
C ALA A 83 -0.07 2.83 9.39
N ALA A 84 0.06 3.80 8.47
CA ALA A 84 0.35 5.18 8.82
C ALA A 84 -0.76 5.82 9.66
N GLN A 85 -2.03 5.58 9.30
CA GLN A 85 -3.19 6.09 10.02
C GLN A 85 -3.32 5.49 11.43
N LEU A 86 -3.11 4.18 11.57
CA LEU A 86 -3.14 3.49 12.86
C LEU A 86 -1.99 3.96 13.76
N TYR A 87 -0.79 4.09 13.20
CA TYR A 87 0.36 4.60 13.93
C TYR A 87 0.12 6.04 14.40
N HIS A 88 -0.37 6.92 13.52
CA HIS A 88 -0.73 8.28 13.89
C HIS A 88 -1.72 8.29 15.06
N LYS A 89 -2.77 7.46 15.00
CA LYS A 89 -3.77 7.41 16.07
C LYS A 89 -3.21 6.87 17.38
N ALA A 90 -2.42 5.79 17.32
CA ALA A 90 -1.84 5.17 18.51
C ALA A 90 -0.89 6.13 19.24
N MET A 91 -0.13 6.94 18.51
CA MET A 91 0.80 7.93 19.07
C MET A 91 0.11 9.14 19.74
N GLN A 92 -1.22 9.25 19.67
CA GLN A 92 -1.99 10.24 20.46
C GLN A 92 -2.21 9.78 21.92
N ASP A 93 -1.93 8.51 22.24
CA ASP A 93 -1.89 8.01 23.62
C ASP A 93 -0.50 8.27 24.22
N ASP A 94 -0.43 9.12 25.25
CA ASP A 94 0.83 9.51 25.90
C ASP A 94 1.64 8.31 26.40
N THR A 95 0.97 7.22 26.81
CA THR A 95 1.62 5.98 27.26
C THR A 95 2.35 5.32 26.10
N VAL A 96 1.68 5.23 24.95
CA VAL A 96 2.24 4.66 23.72
C VAL A 96 3.39 5.54 23.22
N ALA A 97 3.17 6.85 23.15
CA ALA A 97 4.15 7.80 22.63
C ALA A 97 5.44 7.81 23.47
N SER A 98 5.30 7.85 24.80
CA SER A 98 6.45 7.88 25.71
C SER A 98 7.26 6.60 25.67
N ALA A 99 6.61 5.44 25.60
CA ALA A 99 7.28 4.14 25.52
C ALA A 99 7.98 3.94 24.16
N ALA A 100 7.34 4.35 23.06
CA ALA A 100 7.94 4.25 21.74
C ALA A 100 9.25 5.07 21.62
N ALA A 101 9.35 6.21 22.32
CA ALA A 101 10.56 7.03 22.36
C ALA A 101 11.77 6.33 23.01
N SER A 102 11.54 5.35 23.89
CA SER A 102 12.57 4.51 24.51
C SER A 102 12.68 3.11 23.88
N ALA A 103 12.11 2.92 22.68
CA ALA A 103 12.03 1.65 21.96
C ALA A 103 11.29 0.53 22.73
N ASP A 104 10.41 0.90 23.66
CA ASP A 104 9.44 -0.02 24.26
C ASP A 104 8.14 -0.01 23.44
N TYR A 105 7.94 -1.08 22.67
CA TYR A 105 6.79 -1.24 21.79
C TYR A 105 5.65 -2.08 22.40
N LEU A 106 5.77 -2.53 23.66
CA LEU A 106 4.70 -3.29 24.31
C LEU A 106 3.39 -2.48 24.40
N PRO A 107 3.40 -1.18 24.79
CA PRO A 107 2.18 -0.39 24.81
C PRO A 107 1.54 -0.23 23.43
N LEU A 108 2.35 -0.07 22.37
CA LEU A 108 1.84 -0.02 21.00
C LEU A 108 1.18 -1.35 20.59
N LEU A 109 1.81 -2.48 20.93
CA LEU A 109 1.24 -3.80 20.66
C LEU A 109 -0.09 -4.01 21.40
N ASP A 110 -0.19 -3.58 22.65
CA ASP A 110 -1.42 -3.69 23.43
C ASP A 110 -2.53 -2.78 22.89
N TRP A 111 -2.18 -1.58 22.44
CA TRP A 111 -3.10 -0.72 21.69
C TRP A 111 -3.61 -1.42 20.42
N MET A 112 -2.72 -2.05 19.64
CA MET A 112 -3.10 -2.79 18.43
C MET A 112 -3.97 -4.02 18.74
N ARG A 113 -3.67 -4.75 19.81
CA ARG A 113 -4.49 -5.89 20.25
C ARG A 113 -5.92 -5.47 20.57
N LYS A 114 -6.08 -4.38 21.32
CA LYS A 114 -7.38 -3.87 21.73
C LYS A 114 -8.20 -3.33 20.55
N ASN A 115 -7.58 -2.54 19.69
CA ASN A 115 -8.30 -1.77 18.67
C ASN A 115 -8.44 -2.53 17.34
N ILE A 116 -7.52 -3.46 17.04
CA ILE A 116 -7.48 -4.20 15.77
C ILE A 116 -7.59 -5.71 16.00
N HIS A 117 -6.59 -6.34 16.64
CA HIS A 117 -6.47 -7.80 16.61
C HIS A 117 -7.65 -8.53 17.29
N ALA A 118 -8.13 -8.01 18.42
CA ALA A 118 -9.23 -8.61 19.19
C ALA A 118 -10.59 -8.55 18.45
N LYS A 119 -10.71 -7.72 17.40
CA LYS A 119 -11.95 -7.62 16.61
C LYS A 119 -12.07 -8.73 15.57
N GLY A 120 -10.95 -9.36 15.17
CA GLY A 120 -10.96 -10.37 14.11
C GLY A 120 -11.75 -9.89 12.88
N SER A 121 -12.69 -10.72 12.41
CA SER A 121 -13.54 -10.41 11.25
C SER A 121 -14.97 -9.98 11.63
N ILE A 122 -15.20 -9.47 12.83
CA ILE A 122 -16.56 -9.02 13.24
C ILE A 122 -16.97 -7.69 12.60
N LEU A 123 -16.00 -6.91 12.09
CA LEU A 123 -16.20 -5.65 11.39
C LEU A 123 -15.66 -5.76 9.97
N PHE A 124 -16.30 -5.07 9.03
CA PHE A 124 -15.69 -4.85 7.71
C PHE A 124 -14.45 -3.96 7.85
N PRO A 125 -13.48 -4.04 6.92
CA PRO A 125 -12.21 -3.31 7.04
C PRO A 125 -12.37 -1.80 7.26
N GLN A 126 -13.29 -1.14 6.57
CA GLN A 126 -13.52 0.30 6.72
C GLN A 126 -14.20 0.65 8.05
N ASP A 127 -15.08 -0.23 8.56
CA ASP A 127 -15.69 -0.07 9.88
C ASP A 127 -14.67 -0.33 11.00
N LEU A 128 -13.74 -1.27 10.80
CA LEU A 128 -12.64 -1.52 11.72
C LEU A 128 -11.71 -0.31 11.82
N MET A 129 -11.31 0.26 10.67
CA MET A 129 -10.52 1.49 10.63
C MET A 129 -11.25 2.63 11.34
N LYS A 130 -12.53 2.87 10.99
CA LYS A 130 -13.34 3.91 11.64
C LYS A 130 -13.48 3.70 13.14
N SER A 131 -13.66 2.45 13.60
CA SER A 131 -13.73 2.12 15.02
C SER A 131 -12.40 2.38 15.75
N ALA A 132 -11.25 2.17 15.10
CA ALA A 132 -9.94 2.32 15.72
C ALA A 132 -9.42 3.77 15.66
N THR A 133 -9.69 4.49 14.56
CA THR A 133 -9.06 5.79 14.25
C THR A 133 -10.04 6.96 14.27
N GLY A 134 -11.34 6.69 14.18
CA GLY A 134 -12.41 7.69 14.11
C GLY A 134 -12.90 7.98 12.68
N GLU A 135 -12.19 7.52 11.66
CA GLU A 135 -12.52 7.74 10.24
C GLU A 135 -12.14 6.52 9.38
N THR A 136 -12.66 6.46 8.15
CA THR A 136 -12.27 5.41 7.19
C THR A 136 -10.81 5.53 6.77
N THR A 137 -10.30 4.59 5.97
CA THR A 137 -8.93 4.67 5.43
C THR A 137 -8.70 6.03 4.76
N ASN A 138 -7.69 6.76 5.25
CA ASN A 138 -7.35 8.10 4.75
C ASN A 138 -5.88 8.14 4.32
N PRO A 139 -5.57 8.31 3.01
CA PRO A 139 -4.19 8.29 2.52
C PRO A 139 -3.34 9.48 3.00
N GLN A 140 -3.97 10.53 3.55
CA GLN A 140 -3.27 11.73 4.00
C GLN A 140 -2.22 11.41 5.08
N TYR A 141 -2.50 10.49 6.00
CA TYR A 141 -1.55 10.08 7.04
C TYR A 141 -0.29 9.43 6.46
N HIS A 142 -0.44 8.67 5.37
CA HIS A 142 0.71 8.07 4.70
C HIS A 142 1.55 9.12 3.96
N LEU A 143 0.90 10.07 3.30
CA LEU A 143 1.61 11.20 2.67
C LEU A 143 2.37 12.04 3.71
N GLU A 144 1.75 12.34 4.85
CA GLU A 144 2.41 13.07 5.95
C GLU A 144 3.60 12.30 6.54
N HIS A 145 3.47 10.98 6.67
CA HIS A 145 4.56 10.11 7.11
C HIS A 145 5.74 10.14 6.14
N LEU A 146 5.48 9.99 4.83
CA LEU A 146 6.53 10.07 3.80
C LEU A 146 7.18 11.45 3.80
N GLN A 147 6.40 12.53 3.86
CA GLN A 147 6.92 13.89 3.92
C GLN A 147 7.81 14.09 5.15
N ARG A 148 7.36 13.68 6.34
CA ARG A 148 8.15 13.80 7.57
C ARG A 148 9.47 13.03 7.52
N ARG A 149 9.50 11.91 6.81
CA ARG A 149 10.65 11.01 6.75
C ARG A 149 11.69 11.43 5.71
N PHE A 150 11.24 12.02 4.60
CA PHE A 150 12.08 12.25 3.42
C PHE A 150 12.25 13.73 3.01
N LEU A 151 11.52 14.66 3.62
CA LEU A 151 11.64 16.12 3.42
C LEU A 151 12.03 16.80 4.74
#